data_AF-A0A8X6URF9-F1
#
_entry.id   AF-A0A8X6URF9-F1
#
_cell.length_a   1.000
_cell.length_b   1.000
_cell.length_c   1.000
_cell.angle_alpha   90.00
_cell.angle_beta   90.00
_cell.angle_gamma   90.00
#
_symmetry.space_group_name_H-M   'P 1'
#
loop_
_entity.id
_entity.type
_entity.pdbx_description
1 polymer ?
#
loop_
_entity_poly.entity_id
_entity_poly.type
_entity_poly.pdbx_seq_one_letter_code
_entity_poly.pdbx_strand_id
1 'polypeptide(L)'
;MCGENSIPDSVMSDVVPCSNDFSVAESDFFRCHRSGNFMSESKGYRHLKILGSNKINAYCAAALKVTEPTDGKCIVSYQKVHVGHQNDLGHLFLTADERKNIASKIAAKIPLDNILDEIRNSISDAGLERVHLLTKKDLQNIEKSFNLSSISVKHENDGVSVDMWVREMQNSKNPCI
;
A
#
# COMPACT_ATOMS: atom_id res chain seq x y z
N MET A 1 11.77 71.63 -45.42
CA MET A 1 12.48 70.56 -46.15
C MET A 1 12.71 69.44 -45.15
N CYS A 2 12.15 68.24 -45.21
CA CYS A 2 11.21 67.49 -46.05
C CYS A 2 10.59 66.48 -45.07
N GLY A 3 9.37 65.96 -45.14
CA GLY A 3 8.25 66.02 -46.06
C GLY A 3 7.22 65.05 -45.46
N GLU A 4 5.95 65.41 -45.54
CA GLU A 4 4.82 64.59 -45.12
C GLU A 4 4.71 63.34 -46.00
N ASN A 5 4.23 62.24 -45.43
CA ASN A 5 3.47 61.23 -46.17
C ASN A 5 2.42 60.62 -45.24
N SER A 6 1.21 60.56 -45.78
CA SER A 6 -0.07 60.34 -45.11
C SER A 6 -0.62 58.93 -45.38
N ILE A 7 -1.19 58.30 -44.34
CA ILE A 7 -2.46 57.49 -44.31
C ILE A 7 -2.43 56.11 -45.03
N PRO A 8 -3.27 55.07 -44.75
CA PRO A 8 -4.40 54.90 -43.79
C PRO A 8 -4.49 53.55 -42.98
N ASP A 9 -5.50 53.52 -42.11
CA ASP A 9 -6.49 52.46 -41.81
C ASP A 9 -6.14 51.17 -41.04
N SER A 10 -6.74 51.12 -39.84
CA SER A 10 -7.51 50.02 -39.26
C SER A 10 -7.24 48.59 -39.76
N VAL A 11 -6.74 47.75 -38.86
CA VAL A 11 -7.24 46.37 -38.78
C VAL A 11 -7.44 45.98 -37.32
N MET A 12 -8.71 45.88 -36.95
CA MET A 12 -9.23 45.07 -35.86
C MET A 12 -8.54 43.70 -35.84
N SER A 13 -8.01 43.30 -34.70
CA SER A 13 -7.97 41.88 -34.35
C SER A 13 -8.29 41.76 -32.87
N ASP A 14 -9.60 41.73 -32.64
CA ASP A 14 -10.27 40.80 -31.76
C ASP A 14 -9.70 40.67 -30.35
N VAL A 15 -10.36 41.39 -29.45
CA VAL A 15 -10.66 40.87 -28.12
C VAL A 15 -11.13 39.44 -28.32
N VAL A 16 -10.25 38.47 -28.09
CA VAL A 16 -10.64 37.06 -28.02
C VAL A 16 -11.61 36.95 -26.85
N PRO A 17 -12.91 36.73 -27.09
CA PRO A 17 -13.76 36.29 -26.01
C PRO A 17 -13.33 34.84 -25.81
N CYS A 18 -12.46 34.59 -24.83
CA CYS A 18 -12.21 33.23 -24.43
C CYS A 18 -13.48 32.80 -23.71
N SER A 19 -14.43 32.30 -24.51
CA SER A 19 -15.64 31.63 -24.09
C SER A 19 -15.25 30.71 -22.96
N ASN A 20 -15.83 31.00 -21.81
CA ASN A 20 -15.68 30.20 -20.62
C ASN A 20 -16.52 28.94 -20.81
N ASP A 21 -16.15 28.12 -21.79
CA ASP A 21 -16.63 26.75 -21.92
C ASP A 21 -15.82 25.93 -20.93
N PHE A 22 -16.06 26.23 -19.65
CA PHE A 22 -15.48 25.54 -18.52
C PHE A 22 -16.22 24.20 -18.41
N SER A 23 -15.88 23.26 -19.29
CA SER A 23 -16.11 21.86 -18.99
C SER A 23 -15.24 21.54 -17.79
N VAL A 24 -15.88 21.38 -16.63
CA VAL A 24 -15.21 21.01 -15.39
C VAL A 24 -14.65 19.60 -15.61
N ALA A 25 -13.41 19.52 -16.09
CA ALA A 25 -12.70 18.25 -16.20
C ALA A 25 -12.38 17.78 -14.78
N GLU A 26 -12.98 16.67 -14.38
CA GLU A 26 -12.64 16.01 -13.12
C GLU A 26 -11.20 15.50 -13.24
N SER A 27 -10.37 15.86 -12.27
CA SER A 27 -8.96 15.47 -12.27
C SER A 27 -8.54 14.97 -10.91
N ASP A 28 -8.13 13.71 -10.86
CA ASP A 28 -7.58 13.09 -9.66
C ASP A 28 -6.06 13.24 -9.61
N PHE A 29 -5.56 13.54 -8.42
CA PHE A 29 -4.13 13.71 -8.17
C PHE A 29 -3.61 12.70 -7.14
N PHE A 30 -2.78 11.78 -7.61
CA PHE A 30 -2.15 10.75 -6.80
C PHE A 30 -0.70 11.14 -6.50
N ARG A 31 -0.33 11.07 -5.22
CA ARG A 31 1.04 11.32 -4.74
C ARG A 31 1.70 10.00 -4.37
N CYS A 32 3.02 9.97 -4.41
CA CYS A 32 3.78 8.83 -3.87
C CYS A 32 3.36 8.50 -2.43
N HIS A 33 3.07 7.23 -2.14
CA HIS A 33 2.65 6.77 -0.81
C HIS A 33 3.71 7.00 0.28
N ARG A 34 4.99 7.12 -0.11
CA ARG A 34 6.12 7.41 0.78
C ARG A 34 6.22 8.89 1.16
N SER A 35 5.64 9.79 0.36
CA SER A 35 5.75 11.23 0.56
C SER A 35 5.04 11.71 1.83
N GLY A 36 5.62 12.74 2.46
CA GLY A 36 5.11 13.40 3.65
C GLY A 36 5.83 13.00 4.93
N ASN A 37 5.32 13.50 6.05
CA ASN A 37 5.90 13.31 7.38
C ASN A 37 5.09 12.32 8.19
N PHE A 38 5.78 11.45 8.93
CA PHE A 38 5.19 10.55 9.90
C PHE A 38 4.79 11.33 11.14
N MET A 39 3.50 11.30 11.46
CA MET A 39 2.96 11.82 12.70
C MET A 39 2.44 10.64 13.51
N SER A 40 3.02 10.38 14.69
CA SER A 40 2.55 9.32 15.56
C SER A 40 1.34 9.79 16.37
N GLU A 41 0.23 9.05 16.29
CA GLU A 41 -0.95 9.24 17.14
C GLU A 41 -0.84 8.50 18.49
N SER A 42 0.24 7.73 18.69
CA SER A 42 0.40 6.89 19.88
C SER A 42 0.92 7.67 21.08
N LYS A 43 0.57 7.21 22.29
CA LYS A 43 1.08 7.73 23.57
C LYS A 43 2.57 7.41 23.84
N GLY A 44 3.26 6.74 22.90
CA GLY A 44 4.69 6.41 23.04
C GLY A 44 5.04 5.20 23.91
N TYR A 45 4.08 4.46 24.46
CA TYR A 45 4.36 3.27 25.30
C TYR A 45 5.03 2.11 24.57
N ARG A 46 4.96 2.08 23.23
CA ARG A 46 5.59 1.06 22.41
C ARG A 46 6.59 1.72 21.47
N HIS A 47 7.76 1.11 21.32
CA HIS A 47 8.70 1.49 20.27
C HIS A 47 8.09 1.28 18.88
N LEU A 48 8.55 2.06 17.91
CA LEU A 48 8.20 1.87 16.51
C LEU A 48 8.64 0.49 16.03
N LYS A 49 7.97 0.00 15.00
CA LYS A 49 8.37 -1.23 14.30
C LYS A 49 9.79 -1.04 13.75
N ILE A 50 10.55 -2.14 13.63
CA ILE A 50 11.91 -2.14 13.07
C ILE A 50 11.92 -1.54 11.65
N LEU A 51 10.88 -1.82 10.85
CA LEU A 51 10.70 -1.24 9.51
C LEU A 51 10.44 0.28 9.52
N GLY A 52 10.12 0.86 10.68
CA GLY A 52 9.81 2.28 10.83
C GLY A 52 8.47 2.67 10.20
N SER A 53 8.40 3.92 9.76
CA SER A 53 7.23 4.48 9.07
C SER A 53 7.30 4.24 7.56
N ASN A 54 6.15 4.18 6.92
CA ASN A 54 6.07 4.24 5.45
C ASN A 54 6.43 5.63 4.90
N LYS A 55 6.48 6.66 5.75
CA LYS A 55 6.76 8.05 5.34
C LYS A 55 8.26 8.36 5.44
N ILE A 56 8.81 8.99 4.41
CA ILE A 56 10.23 9.36 4.34
C ILE A 56 10.57 10.66 5.08
N ASN A 57 9.58 11.32 5.69
CA ASN A 57 9.72 12.64 6.32
C ASN A 57 10.26 13.72 5.36
N ALA A 58 9.91 13.57 4.09
CA ALA A 58 10.32 14.44 3.01
C ALA A 58 9.28 14.42 1.88
N TYR A 59 9.42 15.38 0.96
CA TYR A 59 8.59 15.46 -0.22
C TYR A 59 9.22 14.68 -1.38
N CYS A 60 8.44 13.78 -1.98
CA CYS A 60 8.81 13.09 -3.21
C CYS A 60 8.01 13.68 -4.38
N ALA A 61 8.70 14.02 -5.47
CA ALA A 61 8.10 14.62 -6.67
C ALA A 61 7.29 13.63 -7.53
N ALA A 62 7.41 12.33 -7.28
CA ALA A 62 6.63 11.32 -7.99
C ALA A 62 5.13 11.48 -7.72
N ALA A 63 4.39 11.72 -8.80
CA ALA A 63 2.96 11.96 -8.78
C ALA A 63 2.32 11.52 -10.10
N LEU A 64 1.02 11.28 -10.07
CA LEU A 64 0.21 10.91 -11.21
C LEU A 64 -1.06 11.74 -11.18
N LYS A 65 -1.33 12.45 -12.28
CA LYS A 65 -2.55 13.24 -12.47
C LYS A 65 -3.36 12.57 -13.58
N VAL A 66 -4.55 12.10 -13.21
CA VAL A 66 -5.56 11.61 -14.15
C VAL A 66 -6.48 12.76 -14.47
N THR A 67 -6.85 12.89 -15.74
CA THR A 67 -7.84 13.87 -16.17
C THR A 67 -8.82 13.14 -17.07
N GLU A 68 -10.10 13.27 -16.74
CA GLU A 68 -11.20 12.67 -17.49
C GLU A 68 -11.97 13.79 -18.18
N PRO A 69 -11.56 14.16 -19.42
CA PRO A 69 -12.37 15.03 -20.26
C PRO A 69 -13.72 14.37 -20.60
N THR A 70 -14.72 15.23 -20.86
CA THR A 70 -16.11 14.88 -21.19
C THR A 70 -16.24 13.94 -22.40
N ASP A 71 -15.20 13.81 -23.23
CA ASP A 71 -15.13 12.93 -24.40
C ASP A 71 -14.88 11.44 -24.06
N GLY A 72 -14.86 11.06 -22.78
CA GLY A 72 -14.68 9.67 -22.33
C GLY A 72 -13.27 9.11 -22.52
N LYS A 73 -12.27 9.97 -22.77
CA LYS A 73 -10.85 9.58 -22.90
C LYS A 73 -10.10 9.89 -21.62
N CYS A 74 -9.56 8.89 -20.91
CA CYS A 74 -8.70 9.14 -19.75
C CYS A 74 -7.30 9.57 -20.18
N ILE A 75 -6.89 10.79 -19.81
CA ILE A 75 -5.52 11.29 -20.03
C ILE A 75 -4.76 11.19 -18.71
N VAL A 76 -3.63 10.46 -18.72
CA VAL A 76 -2.78 10.28 -17.55
C VAL A 76 -1.44 10.97 -17.77
N SER A 77 -1.13 11.95 -16.93
CA SER A 77 0.20 12.57 -16.85
C SER A 77 0.89 12.08 -15.58
N TYR A 78 2.14 11.61 -15.69
CA TYR A 78 2.84 11.01 -14.56
C TYR A 78 4.30 11.44 -14.50
N GLN A 79 4.84 11.55 -13.29
CA GLN A 79 6.25 11.72 -12.99
C GLN A 79 6.77 10.45 -12.30
N LYS A 80 7.50 9.61 -13.03
CA LYS A 80 8.02 8.31 -12.54
C LYS A 80 9.17 8.45 -11.55
N VAL A 81 9.91 9.55 -11.59
CA VAL A 81 11.17 9.69 -10.86
C VAL A 81 10.89 9.96 -9.38
N HIS A 82 11.29 9.01 -8.54
CA HIS A 82 11.31 9.17 -7.09
C HIS A 82 12.59 9.89 -6.68
N VAL A 83 12.46 11.02 -5.99
CA VAL A 83 13.59 11.78 -5.46
C VAL A 83 13.61 11.61 -3.94
N GLY A 84 14.78 11.32 -3.38
CA GLY A 84 14.98 11.16 -1.94
C GLY A 84 14.64 9.77 -1.39
N HIS A 85 14.19 8.83 -2.22
CA HIS A 85 14.04 7.43 -1.80
C HIS A 85 14.06 6.44 -2.96
N GLN A 86 14.30 5.17 -2.62
CA GLN A 86 14.20 4.04 -3.54
C GLN A 86 12.89 3.27 -3.33
N ASN A 87 12.60 2.37 -4.27
CA ASN A 87 11.49 1.43 -4.16
C ASN A 87 11.89 0.27 -3.24
N ASP A 88 11.86 0.53 -1.94
CA ASP A 88 12.19 -0.47 -0.92
C ASP A 88 11.11 -1.56 -0.88
N LEU A 89 11.50 -2.79 -1.21
CA LEU A 89 10.59 -3.95 -1.24
C LEU A 89 9.80 -4.10 0.06
N GLY A 90 10.41 -3.84 1.23
CA GLY A 90 9.74 -3.98 2.53
C GLY A 90 8.51 -3.08 2.73
N HIS A 91 8.43 -1.96 2.00
CA HIS A 91 7.29 -1.03 2.09
C HIS A 91 6.22 -1.27 1.02
N LEU A 92 6.42 -2.25 0.14
CA LEU A 92 5.41 -2.67 -0.83
C LEU A 92 4.38 -3.58 -0.15
N PHE A 93 3.16 -3.55 -0.69
CA PHE A 93 2.11 -4.48 -0.31
C PHE A 93 2.21 -5.76 -1.13
N LEU A 94 1.77 -6.87 -0.53
CA LEU A 94 1.54 -8.11 -1.28
C LEU A 94 0.34 -7.92 -2.21
N THR A 95 0.38 -8.55 -3.37
CA THR A 95 -0.77 -8.58 -4.27
C THR A 95 -1.92 -9.39 -3.65
N ALA A 96 -3.15 -9.14 -4.12
CA ALA A 96 -4.32 -9.88 -3.64
C ALA A 96 -4.19 -11.39 -3.91
N ASP A 97 -3.57 -11.76 -5.02
CA ASP A 97 -3.41 -13.15 -5.43
C ASP A 97 -2.31 -13.86 -4.63
N GLU A 98 -1.19 -13.20 -4.35
CA GLU A 98 -0.18 -13.70 -3.40
C GLU A 98 -0.79 -13.99 -2.03
N ARG A 99 -1.61 -13.05 -1.51
CA ARG A 99 -2.29 -13.22 -0.22
C ARG A 99 -3.24 -14.41 -0.23
N LYS A 100 -4.01 -14.60 -1.31
CA LYS A 100 -4.91 -15.75 -1.46
C LYS A 100 -4.14 -17.07 -1.55
N ASN A 101 -3.03 -17.12 -2.29
CA ASN A 101 -2.17 -18.30 -2.40
C ASN A 101 -1.56 -18.70 -1.06
N ILE A 102 -1.14 -17.73 -0.25
CA ILE A 102 -0.66 -17.99 1.11
C ILE A 102 -1.81 -18.47 2.00
N ALA A 103 -2.97 -17.83 1.92
CA ALA A 103 -4.14 -18.20 2.70
C ALA A 103 -4.63 -19.63 2.38
N SER A 104 -4.58 -20.08 1.12
CA SER A 104 -4.96 -21.44 0.74
C SER A 104 -4.00 -22.48 1.32
N LYS A 105 -2.69 -22.20 1.34
CA LYS A 105 -1.69 -23.06 2.01
C LYS A 105 -1.92 -23.15 3.52
N ILE A 106 -2.28 -22.03 4.16
CA ILE A 106 -2.63 -22.00 5.58
C ILE A 106 -3.92 -22.82 5.84
N ALA A 107 -4.94 -22.67 4.98
CA ALA A 107 -6.18 -23.43 5.08
C ALA A 107 -5.97 -24.94 4.92
N ALA A 108 -4.97 -25.36 4.13
CA ALA A 108 -4.53 -26.74 4.00
C ALA A 108 -3.76 -27.26 5.23
N LYS A 109 -3.65 -26.48 6.31
CA LYS A 109 -2.96 -26.80 7.57
C LYS A 109 -1.46 -27.09 7.40
N ILE A 110 -0.84 -26.51 6.38
CA ILE A 110 0.61 -26.59 6.19
C ILE A 110 1.28 -25.75 7.30
N PRO A 111 2.32 -26.27 8.00
CA PRO A 111 3.03 -25.49 9.01
C PRO A 111 3.57 -24.18 8.44
N LEU A 112 3.42 -23.08 9.20
CA LEU A 112 3.83 -21.75 8.76
C LEU A 112 5.31 -21.67 8.37
N ASP A 113 6.17 -22.41 9.07
CA ASP A 113 7.61 -22.42 8.80
C ASP A 113 7.92 -23.07 7.44
N ASN A 114 7.21 -24.16 7.09
CA ASN A 114 7.32 -24.78 5.76
C ASN A 114 6.87 -23.84 4.65
N ILE A 115 5.79 -23.07 4.87
CA ILE A 115 5.32 -22.07 3.91
C ILE A 115 6.38 -21.00 3.67
N LEU A 116 7.04 -20.51 4.73
CA LEU A 116 8.12 -19.54 4.61
C LEU A 116 9.32 -20.12 3.86
N ASP A 117 9.69 -21.36 4.14
CA ASP A 117 10.84 -22.00 3.49
C ASP A 117 10.57 -22.27 2.01
N GLU A 118 9.36 -22.70 1.64
CA GLU A 118 8.95 -22.80 0.23
C GLU A 118 9.06 -21.44 -0.49
N ILE A 119 8.60 -20.36 0.14
CA ILE A 119 8.65 -19.01 -0.42
C ILE A 119 10.10 -18.49 -0.55
N ARG A 120 10.98 -18.87 0.37
CA ARG A 120 12.41 -18.50 0.30
C ARG A 120 13.15 -19.33 -0.74
N ASN A 121 12.78 -20.60 -0.90
CA ASN A 121 13.36 -21.49 -1.89
C ASN A 121 12.87 -21.18 -3.31
N SER A 122 11.77 -20.44 -3.46
CA SER A 122 11.26 -20.01 -4.77
C SER A 122 11.96 -18.76 -5.31
N ILE A 123 13.02 -18.26 -4.67
CA ILE A 123 13.82 -17.16 -5.19
C ILE A 123 14.45 -17.62 -6.51
N SER A 124 14.12 -16.91 -7.60
CA SER A 124 14.69 -17.15 -8.92
C SER A 124 15.83 -16.17 -9.21
N ASP A 125 16.55 -16.38 -10.32
CA ASP A 125 17.60 -15.48 -10.79
C ASP A 125 17.07 -14.07 -11.16
N ALA A 126 15.74 -13.91 -11.25
CA ALA A 126 15.07 -12.63 -11.46
C ALA A 126 15.16 -11.68 -10.25
N GLY A 127 15.64 -12.17 -9.09
CA GLY A 127 15.92 -11.35 -7.92
C GLY A 127 14.92 -11.51 -6.78
N LEU A 128 15.09 -10.68 -5.74
CA LEU A 128 14.24 -10.68 -4.55
C LEU A 128 12.94 -9.91 -4.78
N GLU A 129 11.81 -10.55 -4.47
CA GLU A 129 10.48 -9.92 -4.47
C GLU A 129 9.96 -9.66 -3.04
N ARG A 130 8.88 -8.87 -2.94
CA ARG A 130 8.20 -8.57 -1.68
C ARG A 130 7.80 -9.84 -0.92
N VAL A 131 7.39 -10.88 -1.62
CA VAL A 131 6.93 -12.16 -1.04
C VAL A 131 8.05 -12.86 -0.28
N HIS A 132 9.30 -12.71 -0.70
CA HIS A 132 10.43 -13.38 -0.03
C HIS A 132 10.82 -12.73 1.30
N LEU A 133 10.37 -11.49 1.56
CA LEU A 133 10.57 -10.77 2.82
C LEU A 133 9.49 -11.05 3.87
N LEU A 134 8.67 -12.10 3.66
CA LEU A 134 7.61 -12.45 4.60
C LEU A 134 8.14 -12.97 5.93
N THR A 135 7.45 -12.57 6.99
CA THR A 135 7.69 -13.04 8.35
C THR A 135 6.56 -13.94 8.81
N LYS A 136 6.82 -14.74 9.85
CA LYS A 136 5.77 -15.54 10.51
C LYS A 136 4.61 -14.67 11.00
N LYS A 137 4.89 -13.42 11.38
CA LYS A 137 3.87 -12.46 11.78
C LYS A 137 2.96 -12.06 10.62
N ASP A 138 3.52 -11.92 9.41
CA ASP A 138 2.72 -11.62 8.22
C ASP A 138 1.77 -12.77 7.89
N LEU A 139 2.23 -14.02 7.99
CA LEU A 139 1.37 -15.19 7.81
C LEU A 139 0.22 -15.24 8.83
N GLN A 140 0.49 -14.95 10.10
CA GLN A 140 -0.55 -14.84 11.13
C GLN A 140 -1.53 -13.69 10.84
N ASN A 141 -1.06 -12.57 10.32
CA ASN A 141 -1.93 -11.46 9.93
C ASN A 141 -2.82 -11.86 8.74
N ILE A 142 -2.27 -12.61 7.78
CA ILE A 142 -3.02 -13.16 6.65
C ILE A 142 -4.08 -14.15 7.15
N GLU A 143 -3.70 -15.14 7.96
CA GLU A 143 -4.60 -16.10 8.59
C GLU A 143 -5.78 -15.41 9.28
N LYS A 144 -5.50 -14.38 10.10
CA LYS A 144 -6.52 -13.56 10.76
C LYS A 144 -7.40 -12.81 9.76
N SER A 145 -6.81 -12.22 8.71
CA SER A 145 -7.59 -11.47 7.71
C SER A 145 -8.57 -12.35 6.92
N PHE A 146 -8.29 -13.65 6.79
CA PHE A 146 -9.15 -14.64 6.15
C PHE A 146 -9.99 -15.44 7.15
N ASN A 147 -9.94 -15.12 8.45
CA ASN A 147 -10.62 -15.85 9.53
C ASN A 147 -10.33 -17.36 9.53
N LEU A 148 -9.12 -17.75 9.13
CA LEU A 148 -8.70 -19.16 9.03
C LEU A 148 -8.22 -19.74 10.36
N SER A 149 -8.19 -18.93 11.42
CA SER A 149 -7.72 -19.37 12.73
C SER A 149 -8.49 -20.60 13.20
N SER A 150 -7.77 -21.68 13.45
CA SER A 150 -8.32 -22.88 14.05
C SER A 150 -8.99 -22.55 15.38
N ILE A 151 -10.23 -23.02 15.50
CA ILE A 151 -11.17 -23.22 16.63
C ILE A 151 -10.74 -22.84 18.07
N SER A 152 -9.46 -22.79 18.43
CA SER A 152 -8.99 -22.21 19.68
C SER A 152 -8.93 -20.68 19.60
N VAL A 153 -10.09 -20.04 19.76
CA VAL A 153 -10.14 -18.62 20.13
C VAL A 153 -9.41 -18.49 21.47
N LYS A 154 -8.16 -17.99 21.43
CA LYS A 154 -7.50 -17.53 22.66
C LYS A 154 -8.34 -16.37 23.17
N HIS A 155 -8.96 -16.58 24.32
CA HIS A 155 -9.76 -15.57 24.98
C HIS A 155 -8.85 -14.37 25.23
N GLU A 156 -9.38 -13.14 25.14
CA GLU A 156 -8.57 -11.92 25.33
C GLU A 156 -7.82 -11.90 26.67
N ASN A 157 -8.36 -12.64 27.65
CA ASN A 157 -7.71 -12.94 28.90
C ASN A 157 -7.02 -14.32 28.83
N ASP A 158 -5.70 -14.31 28.72
CA ASP A 158 -4.86 -15.51 28.69
C ASP A 158 -5.12 -16.45 29.88
N GLY A 159 -5.50 -15.90 31.06
CA GLY A 159 -5.82 -16.70 32.24
C GLY A 159 -7.04 -17.62 32.03
N VAL A 160 -8.03 -17.18 31.26
CA VAL A 160 -9.23 -17.98 30.94
C VAL A 160 -8.89 -19.10 29.97
N SER A 161 -8.02 -18.83 28.99
CA SER A 161 -7.56 -19.87 28.06
C SER A 161 -6.70 -20.93 28.73
N VAL A 162 -5.84 -20.53 29.68
CA VAL A 162 -5.05 -21.49 30.48
C VAL A 162 -5.96 -22.32 31.39
N ASP A 163 -6.92 -21.69 32.10
CA ASP A 163 -7.85 -22.41 32.97
C ASP A 163 -8.72 -23.41 32.19
N MET A 164 -9.18 -23.04 31.00
CA MET A 164 -9.95 -23.93 30.13
C MET A 164 -9.13 -25.14 29.66
N TRP A 165 -7.86 -24.93 29.26
CA TRP A 165 -6.95 -26.02 28.91
C TRP A 165 -6.61 -26.94 30.10
N VAL A 166 -6.38 -26.37 31.29
CA VAL A 166 -6.12 -27.14 32.52
C VAL A 166 -7.33 -28.02 32.87
N ARG A 167 -8.55 -27.49 32.74
CA ARG A 167 -9.79 -28.27 32.96
C ARG A 167 -9.99 -29.37 31.93
N GLU A 168 -9.68 -29.13 30.66
CA GLU A 168 -9.70 -30.17 29.62
C GLU A 168 -8.71 -31.30 29.94
N MET A 169 -7.48 -30.96 30.34
CA MET A 169 -6.45 -31.92 30.74
C MET A 169 -6.87 -32.74 31.97
N GLN A 170 -7.50 -32.12 32.98
CA GLN A 170 -8.03 -32.80 34.16
C GLN A 170 -9.17 -33.78 33.84
N ASN A 171 -9.96 -33.51 32.81
CA ASN A 171 -11.06 -34.39 32.38
C ASN A 171 -10.59 -35.56 31.50
N SER A 172 -9.43 -35.44 30.84
CA SER A 172 -8.80 -36.57 30.15
C SER A 172 -8.17 -37.54 31.15
N LYS A 173 -8.83 -38.69 31.39
CA LYS A 173 -8.30 -39.77 32.24
C LYS A 173 -7.11 -40.48 31.56
N ASN A 174 -5.92 -39.89 31.63
CA ASN A 174 -4.65 -40.58 31.41
C ASN A 174 -3.61 -40.04 32.40
N PRO A 175 -3.49 -40.64 33.60
CA PRO A 175 -2.43 -40.30 34.53
C PRO A 175 -1.18 -41.09 34.12
N CYS A 176 -0.32 -40.51 33.28
CA CYS A 176 1.01 -41.06 33.04
C CYS A 176 2.04 -39.91 32.94
N ILE A 177 2.56 -39.52 34.11
CA ILE A 177 4.00 -39.28 34.30
C ILE A 177 4.61 -40.65 34.62
#